data_AF-A0A2E2XLS0-F1
#
_entry.id   AF-A0A2E2XLS0-F1
#
_cell.length_a   1.000
_cell.length_b   1.000
_cell.length_c   1.000
_cell.angle_alpha   90.00
_cell.angle_beta   90.00
_cell.angle_gamma   90.00
#
_symmetry.space_group_name_H-M   'P 1'
#
loop_
_entity.id
_entity.type
_entity.pdbx_description
1 polymer ?
#
loop_
_entity_poly.entity_id
_entity_poly.type
_entity_poly.pdbx_seq_one_letter_code
_entity_poly.pdbx_strand_id
1 'polypeptide(L)'
;MLPVNFNKPMIDLVREIRRRAPSDFKPGIKLANPELLSELIPWFHSTKDAVVKALVKELFSLAGDEWIEKLDQPPSTPEGDSEKKYITKVYRGQTQLVEVPAEKSSAEAATERIYRGQVVR
;
A
#
# COMPACT_ATOMS: atom_id res chain seq x y z
N MET A 1 6.04 -1.06 -17.60
CA MET A 1 6.68 -2.11 -16.78
C MET A 1 6.32 -3.44 -17.40
N LEU A 2 7.30 -4.28 -17.76
CA LEU A 2 7.00 -5.60 -18.33
C LEU A 2 6.56 -6.55 -17.21
N PRO A 3 5.60 -7.46 -17.48
CA PRO A 3 5.13 -8.41 -16.48
C PRO A 3 6.26 -9.39 -16.10
N VAL A 4 6.54 -9.51 -14.79
CA VAL A 4 7.51 -10.48 -14.27
C VAL A 4 6.96 -11.88 -14.46
N ASN A 5 7.74 -12.76 -15.09
CA ASN A 5 7.35 -14.15 -15.29
C ASN A 5 7.79 -15.00 -14.09
N PHE A 6 6.84 -15.45 -13.28
CA PHE A 6 7.13 -16.20 -12.06
C PHE A 6 7.52 -17.65 -12.36
N ASN A 7 8.76 -18.01 -12.02
CA ASN A 7 9.23 -19.39 -12.06
C ASN A 7 8.85 -20.17 -10.78
N LYS A 8 9.07 -21.49 -10.78
CA LYS A 8 8.73 -22.37 -9.65
C LYS A 8 9.36 -21.92 -8.31
N PRO A 9 10.67 -21.59 -8.23
CA PRO A 9 11.28 -21.03 -7.03
C PRO A 9 10.58 -19.76 -6.50
N MET A 10 10.29 -18.79 -7.37
CA MET A 10 9.61 -17.55 -6.98
C MET A 10 8.21 -17.82 -6.44
N ILE A 11 7.47 -18.76 -7.03
CA ILE A 11 6.15 -19.17 -6.57
C ILE A 11 6.22 -19.75 -5.15
N ASP A 12 7.24 -20.57 -4.86
CA ASP A 12 7.41 -21.16 -3.54
C ASP A 12 7.76 -20.09 -2.50
N LEU A 13 8.59 -19.11 -2.85
CA LEU A 13 8.87 -17.94 -2.01
C LEU A 13 7.60 -17.13 -1.73
N VAL A 14 6.79 -16.81 -2.74
CA VAL A 14 5.52 -16.09 -2.57
C VAL A 14 4.57 -16.84 -1.61
N ARG A 15 4.52 -18.17 -1.69
CA ARG A 15 3.71 -19.00 -0.78
C ARG A 15 4.21 -18.94 0.66
N GLU A 16 5.53 -19.01 0.85
CA GLU A 16 6.16 -18.90 2.18
C GLU A 16 5.92 -17.53 2.80
N ILE A 17 6.14 -16.47 2.02
CA ILE A 17 5.89 -15.07 2.39
C ILE A 17 4.42 -14.89 2.80
N ARG A 18 3.47 -15.38 2.00
CA ARG A 18 2.03 -15.30 2.30
C ARG A 18 1.64 -16.03 3.59
N ARG A 19 2.31 -17.14 3.91
CA ARG A 19 2.03 -17.90 5.15
C ARG A 19 2.39 -17.09 6.39
N ARG A 20 3.45 -16.29 6.30
CA ARG A 20 3.99 -15.47 7.40
C ARG A 20 3.35 -14.09 7.48
N ALA A 21 2.75 -13.62 6.39
CA ALA A 21 2.06 -12.34 6.36
C ALA A 21 0.88 -12.30 7.35
N PRO A 22 0.65 -11.16 8.04
CA PRO A 22 -0.57 -10.98 8.81
C PRO A 22 -1.76 -10.79 7.87
N SER A 23 -2.98 -10.97 8.39
CA SER A 23 -4.19 -11.07 7.57
C SER A 23 -4.44 -9.87 6.66
N ASP A 24 -3.98 -8.68 7.04
CA ASP A 24 -4.18 -7.44 6.28
C ASP A 24 -3.42 -7.42 4.94
N PHE A 25 -2.23 -8.03 4.87
CA PHE A 25 -1.40 -8.06 3.65
C PHE A 25 -1.64 -9.31 2.78
N LYS A 26 -2.27 -10.36 3.32
CA LYS A 26 -2.54 -11.61 2.57
C LYS A 26 -3.34 -11.45 1.26
N PRO A 27 -4.32 -10.52 1.13
CA PRO A 27 -5.05 -10.32 -0.12
C PRO A 27 -4.17 -9.81 -1.27
N GLY A 28 -3.13 -9.04 -0.94
CA GLY A 28 -2.16 -8.46 -1.87
C GLY A 28 -1.14 -9.46 -2.40
N ILE A 29 -0.75 -10.42 -1.54
CA ILE A 29 0.25 -11.45 -1.83
C ILE A 29 -0.40 -12.62 -2.59
N LYS A 30 -0.72 -12.40 -3.87
CA LYS A 30 -1.26 -13.42 -4.80
C LYS A 30 -0.60 -13.32 -6.18
N LEU A 31 -0.33 -14.46 -6.81
CA LEU A 31 0.31 -14.50 -8.15
C LEU A 31 -0.50 -13.85 -9.27
N ALA A 32 -1.83 -13.72 -9.07
CA ALA A 32 -2.69 -13.00 -10.00
C ALA A 32 -2.58 -11.47 -9.87
N ASN A 33 -1.87 -10.96 -8.85
CA ASN A 33 -1.65 -9.54 -8.67
C ASN A 33 -0.40 -9.11 -9.46
N PRO A 34 -0.54 -8.31 -10.54
CA PRO A 34 0.62 -7.79 -11.26
C PRO A 34 1.47 -6.85 -10.39
N GLU A 35 0.87 -6.23 -9.36
CA GLU A 35 1.53 -5.32 -8.42
C GLU A 35 2.08 -6.04 -7.18
N LEU A 36 2.18 -7.37 -7.19
CA LEU A 36 2.62 -8.16 -6.03
C LEU A 36 3.95 -7.68 -5.45
N LEU A 37 4.95 -7.41 -6.29
CA LEU A 37 6.26 -6.96 -5.84
C LEU A 37 6.17 -5.54 -5.28
N SER A 38 5.43 -4.64 -5.93
CA SER A 38 5.17 -3.28 -5.46
C SER A 38 4.51 -3.26 -4.07
N GLU A 39 3.53 -4.13 -3.83
CA GLU A 39 2.83 -4.23 -2.53
C GLU A 39 3.69 -4.87 -1.42
N LEU A 40 4.70 -5.65 -1.78
CA LEU A 40 5.63 -6.25 -0.81
C LEU A 40 6.61 -5.23 -0.23
N ILE A 41 6.98 -4.18 -0.97
CA ILE A 41 7.92 -3.14 -0.55
C ILE A 41 7.48 -2.46 0.77
N PRO A 42 6.29 -1.84 0.88
CA PRO A 42 5.89 -1.18 2.12
C PRO A 42 5.83 -2.15 3.31
N TRP A 43 5.40 -3.39 3.07
CA TRP A 43 5.38 -4.41 4.12
C TRP A 43 6.80 -4.80 4.56
N PHE A 44 7.74 -4.95 3.64
CA PHE A 44 9.15 -5.22 3.90
C PHE A 44 9.80 -4.15 4.80
N HIS A 45 9.50 -2.87 4.59
CA HIS A 45 10.03 -1.80 5.44
C HIS A 45 9.33 -1.73 6.80
N SER A 46 8.04 -2.03 6.87
CA SER A 46 7.28 -2.02 8.13
C SER A 46 7.56 -3.22 9.05
N THR A 47 7.94 -4.37 8.48
CA THR A 47 8.09 -5.61 9.25
C THR A 47 9.40 -5.64 10.03
N LYS A 48 9.37 -6.27 11.21
CA LYS A 48 10.57 -6.58 12.01
C LYS A 48 11.02 -8.03 11.85
N ASP A 49 10.26 -8.86 11.15
CA ASP A 49 10.57 -10.27 10.92
C ASP A 49 11.75 -10.39 9.94
N ALA A 50 12.91 -10.83 10.46
CA ALA A 50 14.12 -11.04 9.68
C ALA A 50 13.95 -12.13 8.61
N VAL A 51 13.12 -13.14 8.86
CA VAL A 51 12.89 -14.22 7.90
C VAL A 51 12.06 -13.73 6.72
N VAL A 52 10.99 -12.96 6.99
CA VAL A 52 10.22 -12.32 5.91
C VAL A 52 11.12 -11.40 5.09
N LYS A 53 11.98 -10.61 5.73
CA LYS A 53 12.94 -9.76 5.01
C LYS A 53 13.88 -10.56 4.12
N ALA A 54 14.41 -11.68 4.58
CA ALA A 54 15.27 -12.54 3.78
C ALA A 54 14.52 -13.12 2.57
N LEU A 55 13.31 -13.66 2.78
CA LEU A 55 12.49 -14.23 1.72
C LEU A 55 12.10 -13.19 0.65
N VAL A 56 11.77 -11.97 1.07
CA VAL A 56 11.45 -10.87 0.14
C VAL A 56 12.68 -10.47 -0.66
N LYS A 57 13.86 -10.34 -0.02
CA LYS A 57 15.12 -10.05 -0.75
C LYS A 57 15.45 -11.13 -1.78
N GLU A 58 15.27 -12.40 -1.42
CA GLU A 58 15.50 -13.53 -2.33
C GLU A 58 14.53 -13.49 -3.51
N LEU A 59 13.24 -13.24 -3.26
CA LEU A 59 12.23 -13.09 -4.32
C LEU A 59 12.58 -11.96 -5.28
N PHE A 60 13.02 -10.81 -4.74
CA PHE A 60 13.37 -9.64 -5.53
C PHE A 60 14.65 -9.88 -6.35
N SER A 61 15.62 -10.60 -5.80
CA SER A 61 16.81 -11.01 -6.55
C SER A 61 16.48 -11.92 -7.73
N LEU A 62 15.50 -12.81 -7.59
CA LEU A 62 15.02 -13.64 -8.71
C LEU A 62 14.18 -12.86 -9.73
N ALA A 63 13.54 -11.77 -9.32
CA ALA A 63 12.75 -10.91 -10.20
C ALA A 63 13.62 -9.99 -11.08
N GLY A 64 14.83 -9.67 -10.63
CA GLY A 64 15.83 -8.88 -11.35
C GLY A 64 16.37 -7.70 -10.54
N ASP A 65 17.53 -7.17 -10.96
CA ASP A 65 18.25 -6.13 -10.22
C ASP A 65 17.43 -4.83 -10.05
N GLU A 66 16.58 -4.49 -11.03
CA GLU A 66 15.68 -3.32 -10.97
C GLU A 66 14.74 -3.36 -9.74
N TRP A 67 14.38 -4.56 -9.28
CA TRP A 67 13.51 -4.72 -8.13
C TRP A 67 14.29 -4.56 -6.83
N ILE A 68 15.53 -5.07 -6.76
CA ILE A 68 16.40 -4.87 -5.59
C ILE A 68 16.64 -3.37 -5.38
N GLU A 69 16.92 -2.62 -6.43
CA GLU A 69 17.09 -1.16 -6.36
C GLU A 69 15.85 -0.46 -5.79
N LYS A 70 14.65 -0.91 -6.19
CA LYS A 70 13.38 -0.40 -5.64
C LYS A 70 13.14 -0.80 -4.18
N LEU A 71 13.68 -1.94 -3.74
CA LEU A 71 13.58 -2.41 -2.36
C LEU A 71 14.54 -1.68 -1.42
N ASP A 72 15.71 -1.28 -1.92
CA ASP A 72 16.72 -0.54 -1.17
C ASP A 72 16.44 0.96 -1.14
N GLN A 73 15.65 1.49 -2.08
CA GLN A 73 15.08 2.82 -1.95
C GLN A 73 14.18 2.84 -0.71
N PRO A 74 14.52 3.61 0.35
CA PRO A 74 13.62 3.76 1.47
C PRO A 74 12.28 4.28 0.91
N PRO A 75 11.14 3.78 1.41
CA PRO A 75 9.85 4.29 0.98
C PRO A 75 9.94 5.78 1.26
N SER A 76 9.87 6.60 0.20
CA SER A 76 9.97 8.04 0.33
C SER A 76 9.01 8.41 1.45
N THR A 77 9.57 8.76 2.61
CA THR A 77 8.79 9.35 3.69
C THR A 77 8.00 10.44 2.98
N PRO A 78 6.67 10.56 3.14
CA PRO A 78 5.92 11.67 2.57
C PRO A 78 6.27 12.94 3.36
N GLU A 79 7.54 13.34 3.30
CA GLU A 79 8.06 14.64 3.63
C GLU A 79 8.47 15.26 2.29
N GLY A 80 7.49 15.79 1.56
CA GLY A 80 7.80 16.87 0.62
C GLY A 80 7.12 16.86 -0.73
N ASP A 81 6.53 15.76 -1.21
CA ASP A 81 5.77 15.81 -2.47
C ASP A 81 4.26 15.84 -2.20
N SER A 82 3.72 17.03 -2.43
CA SER A 82 2.32 17.36 -2.32
C SER A 82 1.56 16.67 -3.46
N GLU A 83 1.23 15.38 -3.29
CA GLU A 83 0.29 14.70 -4.17
C GLU A 83 -1.07 15.39 -4.05
N LYS A 84 -1.34 16.29 -5.00
CA LYS A 84 -2.61 16.98 -5.17
C LYS A 84 -3.73 15.95 -5.23
N LYS A 85 -4.55 15.89 -4.18
CA LYS A 85 -5.75 15.06 -4.17
C LYS A 85 -6.82 15.77 -4.98
N TYR A 86 -7.16 15.19 -6.14
CA TYR A 86 -8.28 15.63 -6.94
C TYR A 86 -9.56 14.95 -6.42
N ILE A 87 -10.57 15.73 -6.06
CA ILE A 87 -11.88 15.21 -5.66
C ILE A 87 -12.89 15.60 -6.73
N THR A 88 -13.56 14.62 -7.32
CA THR A 88 -14.69 14.85 -8.23
C THR A 88 -15.94 15.11 -7.41
N LYS A 89 -16.46 16.33 -7.44
CA LYS A 89 -17.78 16.64 -6.88
C LYS A 89 -18.81 16.69 -8.00
N VAL A 90 -19.92 15.99 -7.81
CA VAL A 90 -21.05 15.98 -8.74
C VAL A 90 -22.18 16.80 -8.14
N TYR A 91 -22.55 17.91 -8.77
CA TYR A 91 -23.67 18.73 -8.35
C TYR A 91 -24.66 18.86 -9.50
N ARG A 92 -25.90 18.40 -9.29
CA ARG A 92 -27.02 18.52 -10.24
C ARG A 92 -26.66 18.17 -11.71
N GLY A 93 -25.90 17.10 -11.91
CA GLY A 93 -25.54 16.60 -13.24
C GLY A 93 -24.30 17.24 -13.89
N GLN A 94 -23.64 18.21 -13.24
CA GLN A 94 -22.32 18.71 -13.66
C GLN A 94 -21.21 18.14 -12.77
N THR A 95 -20.17 17.60 -13.41
CA THR A 95 -18.94 17.12 -12.77
C THR A 95 -17.89 18.23 -12.79
N GLN A 96 -17.37 18.62 -11.63
CA GLN A 96 -16.23 19.51 -11.52
C GLN A 96 -15.07 18.82 -10.80
N LEU A 97 -13.87 18.96 -11.37
CA LEU A 97 -12.61 18.47 -10.83
C LEU A 97 -11.97 19.61 -10.03
N VAL A 98 -11.85 19.45 -8.72
CA VAL A 98 -11.29 20.48 -7.82
C VAL A 98 -10.00 19.95 -7.19
N GLU A 99 -8.92 20.72 -7.32
CA GLU A 99 -7.64 20.51 -6.63
C GLU A 99 -7.78 21.00 -5.18
N VAL A 100 -7.55 20.11 -4.21
CA VAL A 100 -7.51 20.48 -2.78
C VAL A 100 -6.07 20.40 -2.28
N PRO A 101 -5.47 21.50 -1.78
CA PRO A 101 -4.17 21.46 -1.14
C PRO A 101 -4.26 20.66 0.18
N ALA A 102 -3.27 19.80 0.43
CA ALA A 102 -3.18 19.05 1.67
C ALA A 102 -2.54 19.92 2.76
N GLU A 103 -3.34 20.67 3.52
CA GLU A 103 -2.88 21.28 4.77
C GLU A 103 -3.08 20.35 5.97
N LYS A 104 -2.09 20.41 6.87
CA LYS A 104 -1.92 19.60 8.08
C LYS A 104 -2.85 20.05 9.22
N SER A 105 -3.17 19.06 10.06
CA SER A 105 -3.55 19.14 11.48
C SER A 105 -4.78 19.96 11.92
N SER A 106 -5.80 19.25 12.42
CA SER A 106 -6.35 19.53 13.76
C SER A 106 -6.96 18.26 14.34
N ALA A 107 -6.71 18.06 15.63
CA ALA A 107 -7.36 17.07 16.47
C ALA A 107 -8.88 17.29 16.55
N GLU A 108 -9.58 16.21 16.92
CA GLU A 108 -10.95 16.13 17.43
C GLU A 108 -12.11 16.64 16.55
N ALA A 109 -12.89 15.70 16.04
CA ALA A 109 -14.34 15.83 15.97
C ALA A 109 -14.97 14.45 16.21
N ALA A 110 -15.18 14.11 17.48
CA ALA A 110 -16.07 13.02 17.85
C ALA A 110 -17.44 13.30 17.19
N THR A 111 -17.83 12.45 16.26
CA THR A 111 -19.12 12.59 15.56
C THR A 111 -20.22 12.21 16.55
N GLU A 112 -20.83 13.22 17.16
CA GLU A 112 -22.00 13.06 18.03
C GLU A 112 -23.17 12.48 17.22
N ARG A 113 -23.71 11.34 17.68
CA ARG A 113 -24.85 10.69 17.03
C ARG A 113 -26.13 11.26 17.63
N ILE A 114 -26.90 11.98 16.82
CA ILE A 114 -28.20 12.52 17.22
C ILE A 114 -29.25 11.42 17.05
N TYR A 115 -29.92 11.02 18.13
CA TYR A 115 -31.08 10.12 18.06
C TYR A 115 -32.32 10.84 18.60
N ARG A 116 -33.34 10.97 17.74
CA ARG A 116 -34.65 11.58 18.07
C ARG A 116 -34.57 12.96 18.73
N GLY A 117 -33.69 13.82 18.23
CA GLY A 117 -33.57 15.21 18.69
C GLY A 117 -32.76 15.40 19.96
N GLN A 118 -32.10 14.36 20.49
CA GLN A 118 -31.09 14.50 21.54
C GLN A 118 -29.74 13.94 21.09
N VAL A 119 -28.69 14.65 21.49
CA VAL A 119 -27.30 14.27 21.26
C VAL A 119 -26.97 13.10 22.18
N VAL A 120 -26.61 11.95 21.59
CA VAL A 120 -26.12 10.79 22.33
C VAL A 120 -24.60 10.75 22.15
N ARG A 121 -23.88 10.79 23.27
CA ARG A 121 -22.42 10.71 23.34
C ARG A 121 -21.95 9.27 23.52
#